data_AF-A0A8D8AKL0-F1
#
_entry.id   AF-A0A8D8AKL0-F1
#
_cell.length_a   1.000
_cell.length_b   1.000
_cell.length_c   1.000
_cell.angle_alpha   90.00
_cell.angle_beta   90.00
_cell.angle_gamma   90.00
#
_symmetry.space_group_name_H-M   'P 1'
#
loop_
_entity.id
_entity.type
_entity.pdbx_description
1 polymer ?
#
loop_
_entity_poly.entity_id
_entity_poly.type
_entity_poly.pdbx_seq_one_letter_code
_entity_poly.pdbx_strand_id
1 'polypeptide(L)'
;MDVESEGVQPVGPTGNGGHTVEISDPKADAADSVHIELAARRRMFMSQPSTVAIRRQQAVCVRRAHKIYGTKKNPNVVLDGLNMTVPKGSIYGLLGASGCGKTTLLSCIVGRRRLNSGEIWVLGGRPCSRGSGVPGPRIGYMPQEIALYGEFS
;
A
#
# COMPACT_ATOMS: atom_id res chain seq x y z
N MET A 1 8.92 -81.50 -11.02
CA MET A 1 8.81 -80.42 -12.03
C MET A 1 8.27 -81.01 -13.33
N ASP A 2 7.23 -81.84 -13.24
CA ASP A 2 5.82 -81.46 -13.51
C ASP A 2 5.63 -80.28 -14.47
N VAL A 3 4.81 -80.34 -15.52
CA VAL A 3 3.72 -81.28 -15.87
C VAL A 3 3.34 -80.90 -17.33
N GLU A 4 3.27 -81.86 -18.26
CA GLU A 4 2.00 -82.40 -18.83
C GLU A 4 1.02 -81.29 -19.30
N SER A 5 0.75 -81.15 -20.61
CA SER A 5 -0.40 -81.74 -21.35
C SER A 5 -1.74 -81.46 -20.64
N GLU A 6 -2.83 -80.96 -21.19
CA GLU A 6 -3.50 -80.97 -22.51
C GLU A 6 -4.44 -79.72 -22.52
N GLY A 7 -4.86 -79.11 -23.64
CA GLY A 7 -5.86 -79.63 -24.57
C GLY A 7 -7.07 -78.68 -24.67
N VAL A 8 -7.74 -78.71 -25.83
CA VAL A 8 -9.18 -78.38 -26.07
C VAL A 8 -9.56 -76.88 -26.21
N GLN A 9 -9.59 -76.32 -27.44
CA GLN A 9 -10.71 -76.17 -28.42
C GLN A 9 -11.39 -74.75 -28.40
N PRO A 10 -12.04 -74.31 -29.52
CA PRO A 10 -11.98 -72.94 -30.04
C PRO A 10 -13.24 -72.09 -29.82
N VAL A 11 -13.17 -70.75 -29.88
CA VAL A 11 -14.32 -69.86 -30.18
C VAL A 11 -13.91 -68.43 -30.60
N GLY A 12 -14.31 -68.03 -31.83
CA GLY A 12 -14.75 -66.67 -32.26
C GLY A 12 -13.77 -65.48 -32.26
N PRO A 13 -13.74 -64.62 -33.30
CA PRO A 13 -13.05 -63.35 -33.25
C PRO A 13 -13.97 -62.27 -32.65
N THR A 14 -13.57 -61.66 -31.53
CA THR A 14 -14.14 -60.39 -31.09
C THR A 14 -13.07 -59.56 -30.38
N GLY A 15 -12.86 -58.31 -30.81
CA GLY A 15 -12.10 -57.34 -30.03
C GLY A 15 -11.20 -56.44 -30.87
N ASN A 16 -11.77 -55.34 -31.33
CA ASN A 16 -11.16 -54.25 -32.09
C ASN A 16 -10.09 -53.50 -31.26
N GLY A 17 -8.92 -53.23 -31.83
CA GLY A 17 -7.85 -52.42 -31.21
C GLY A 17 -7.25 -51.45 -32.22
N GLY A 18 -8.00 -50.40 -32.57
CA GLY A 18 -7.51 -49.30 -33.39
C GLY A 18 -6.65 -48.35 -32.58
N HIS A 19 -5.49 -47.96 -33.13
CA HIS A 19 -4.71 -46.83 -32.66
C HIS A 19 -5.48 -45.53 -32.93
N THR A 20 -6.05 -44.91 -31.90
CA THR A 20 -6.62 -43.56 -31.96
C THR A 20 -5.50 -42.55 -31.70
N VAL A 21 -5.17 -41.75 -32.71
CA VAL A 21 -4.38 -40.53 -32.56
C VAL A 21 -5.30 -39.47 -31.96
N GLU A 22 -5.04 -39.04 -30.73
CA GLU A 22 -5.73 -37.88 -30.15
C GLU A 22 -5.27 -36.61 -30.87
N ILE A 23 -6.16 -36.06 -31.69
CA ILE A 23 -6.02 -34.73 -32.27
C ILE A 23 -6.74 -33.77 -31.32
N SER A 24 -5.98 -32.99 -30.55
CA SER A 24 -6.52 -31.93 -29.69
C SER A 24 -7.10 -30.80 -30.53
N ASP A 25 -8.36 -30.44 -30.25
CA ASP A 25 -9.10 -29.39 -30.94
C ASP A 25 -8.50 -27.99 -30.68
N PRO A 26 -7.97 -27.28 -31.70
CA PRO A 26 -7.35 -25.96 -31.54
C PRO A 26 -8.35 -24.83 -31.21
N LYS A 27 -9.63 -25.16 -31.02
CA LYS A 27 -10.71 -24.20 -30.74
C LYS A 27 -11.01 -24.06 -29.25
N ALA A 28 -10.64 -25.04 -28.43
CA ALA A 28 -10.81 -24.98 -26.97
C ALA A 28 -9.81 -24.00 -26.31
N ASP A 29 -8.56 -23.97 -26.81
CA ASP A 29 -7.49 -23.12 -26.27
C ASP A 29 -7.69 -21.61 -26.53
N ALA A 30 -8.41 -21.28 -27.60
CA ALA A 30 -8.68 -19.89 -28.00
C ALA A 30 -9.76 -19.22 -27.11
N ALA A 31 -10.72 -19.98 -26.59
CA ALA A 31 -11.79 -19.44 -25.75
C ALA A 31 -11.28 -19.03 -24.36
N ASP A 32 -10.36 -19.81 -23.79
CA ASP A 32 -9.74 -19.53 -22.49
C ASP A 32 -8.82 -18.30 -22.56
N SER A 33 -8.06 -18.15 -23.64
CA SER A 33 -7.19 -16.99 -23.84
C SER A 33 -7.98 -15.69 -24.02
N VAL A 34 -9.14 -15.73 -24.71
CA VAL A 34 -10.05 -14.58 -24.83
C VAL A 34 -10.66 -14.19 -23.48
N HIS A 35 -11.08 -15.16 -22.66
CA HIS A 35 -11.61 -14.88 -21.31
C HIS A 35 -10.54 -14.33 -20.36
N ILE A 36 -9.31 -14.84 -20.42
CA ILE A 36 -8.16 -14.33 -19.67
C ILE A 36 -7.83 -12.90 -20.10
N GLU A 37 -7.87 -12.61 -21.40
CA GLU A 37 -7.60 -11.28 -21.96
C GLU A 37 -8.71 -10.28 -21.60
N LEU A 38 -9.97 -10.67 -21.64
CA LEU A 38 -11.11 -9.84 -21.20
C LEU A 38 -11.08 -9.59 -19.68
N ALA A 39 -10.69 -10.58 -18.87
CA ALA A 39 -10.51 -10.42 -17.43
C ALA A 39 -9.27 -9.56 -17.09
N ALA A 40 -8.21 -9.65 -17.88
CA ALA A 40 -7.03 -8.79 -17.76
C ALA A 40 -7.35 -7.34 -18.17
N ARG A 41 -8.08 -7.15 -19.27
CA ARG A 41 -8.57 -5.84 -19.72
C ARG A 41 -9.54 -5.20 -18.73
N ARG A 42 -10.45 -5.98 -18.13
CA ARG A 42 -11.34 -5.52 -17.04
C ARG A 42 -10.55 -5.12 -15.80
N ARG A 43 -9.50 -5.85 -15.43
CA ARG A 43 -8.59 -5.47 -14.32
C ARG A 43 -7.81 -4.19 -14.61
N MET A 44 -7.35 -4.00 -15.86
CA MET A 44 -6.69 -2.76 -16.28
C MET A 44 -7.62 -1.55 -16.25
N PHE A 45 -8.91 -1.72 -16.54
CA PHE A 45 -9.89 -0.63 -16.51
C PHE A 45 -10.50 -0.35 -15.13
N MET A 46 -10.51 -1.31 -14.19
CA MET A 46 -11.26 -1.20 -12.93
C MET A 46 -10.47 -0.78 -11.67
N SER A 47 -9.21 -0.35 -11.75
CA SER A 47 -8.56 0.13 -10.53
C SER A 47 -7.49 1.18 -10.75
N GLN A 48 -7.83 2.31 -11.35
CA GLN A 48 -7.25 3.53 -10.81
C GLN A 48 -8.01 3.82 -9.52
N PRO A 49 -7.46 3.48 -8.33
CA PRO A 49 -8.08 3.91 -7.09
C PRO A 49 -8.22 5.43 -7.18
N SER A 50 -9.46 5.92 -7.07
CA SER A 50 -9.73 7.34 -7.10
C SER A 50 -8.78 8.05 -6.13
N THR A 51 -8.31 9.26 -6.48
CA THR A 51 -7.45 10.06 -5.59
C THR A 51 -8.02 10.15 -4.17
N VAL A 52 -9.35 10.06 -4.04
CA VAL A 52 -10.09 9.99 -2.77
C VAL A 52 -9.86 8.68 -2.01
N ALA A 53 -9.89 7.51 -2.67
CA ALA A 53 -9.63 6.21 -2.04
C ALA A 53 -8.18 6.09 -1.53
N ILE A 54 -7.21 6.53 -2.34
CA ILE A 54 -5.79 6.59 -1.91
C ILE A 54 -5.63 7.50 -0.69
N ARG A 55 -6.25 8.69 -0.71
CA ARG A 55 -6.20 9.65 0.42
C ARG A 55 -6.83 9.09 1.70
N ARG A 56 -7.90 8.28 1.60
CA ARG A 56 -8.51 7.62 2.76
C ARG A 56 -7.60 6.59 3.41
N GLN A 57 -6.64 6.04 2.67
CA GLN A 57 -5.65 5.10 3.17
C GLN A 57 -4.41 5.77 3.77
N GLN A 58 -4.23 7.08 3.61
CA GLN A 58 -3.06 7.78 4.19
C GLN A 58 -3.35 8.28 5.60
N ALA A 59 -2.41 8.05 6.51
CA ALA A 59 -2.41 8.64 7.84
C ALA A 59 -1.88 10.08 7.80
N VAL A 60 -0.78 10.31 7.07
CA VAL A 60 -0.15 11.63 6.91
C VAL A 60 0.15 11.87 5.43
N CYS A 61 -0.17 13.07 4.95
CA CYS A 61 0.20 13.54 3.63
C CYS A 61 0.82 14.93 3.77
N VAL A 62 2.05 15.11 3.27
CA VAL A 62 2.79 16.36 3.28
C VAL A 62 3.13 16.72 1.84
N ARG A 63 2.79 17.93 1.39
CA ARG A 63 3.05 18.39 0.02
C ARG A 63 3.73 19.75 0.03
N ARG A 64 4.92 19.79 -0.58
CA ARG A 64 5.79 20.98 -0.72
C ARG A 64 5.93 21.76 0.58
N ALA A 65 6.12 21.05 1.69
CA ALA A 65 6.19 21.70 3.00
C ALA A 65 7.43 22.57 3.12
N HIS A 66 7.20 23.85 3.39
CA HIS A 66 8.24 24.83 3.63
C HIS A 66 8.12 25.41 5.03
N LYS A 67 9.22 25.41 5.79
CA LYS A 67 9.27 25.97 7.14
C LYS A 67 10.58 26.73 7.33
N ILE A 68 10.43 27.99 7.73
CA ILE A 68 11.53 28.91 8.02
C ILE A 68 11.39 29.37 9.47
N TYR A 69 12.51 29.45 10.17
CA TYR A 69 12.65 30.14 11.44
C TYR A 69 13.65 31.31 11.32
N GLY A 70 13.75 32.13 12.35
CA GLY A 70 14.62 33.30 12.35
C GLY A 70 13.93 34.55 11.80
N THR A 71 14.73 35.58 11.58
CA THR A 71 14.24 36.88 11.12
C THR A 71 14.38 37.02 9.61
N LYS A 72 13.79 38.06 9.02
CA LYS A 72 13.97 38.36 7.59
C LYS A 72 15.45 38.57 7.21
N LYS A 73 16.27 39.08 8.13
CA LYS A 73 17.69 39.35 7.91
C LYS A 73 18.52 38.06 7.90
N ASN A 74 18.18 37.09 8.75
CA ASN A 74 18.84 35.79 8.86
C ASN A 74 17.80 34.67 8.90
N PRO A 75 17.25 34.27 7.74
CA PRO A 75 16.30 33.17 7.66
C PRO A 75 17.02 31.82 7.77
N ASN A 76 16.46 30.90 8.54
CA ASN A 76 16.90 29.51 8.65
C ASN A 76 15.82 28.58 8.08
N VAL A 77 16.07 28.03 6.90
CA VAL A 77 15.15 27.09 6.22
C VAL A 77 15.34 25.70 6.84
N VAL A 78 14.30 25.20 7.49
CA VAL A 78 14.30 23.90 8.19
C VAL A 78 13.59 22.82 7.40
N LEU A 79 12.55 23.18 6.65
CA LEU A 79 11.91 22.30 5.66
C LEU A 79 11.91 23.04 4.33
N ASP A 80 12.43 22.40 3.30
CA ASP A 80 12.51 22.94 1.94
C ASP A 80 11.77 22.03 0.96
N GLY A 81 10.55 22.40 0.59
CA GLY A 81 9.76 21.68 -0.41
C GLY A 81 9.43 20.22 -0.09
N LEU A 82 9.43 19.81 1.19
CA LEU A 82 9.33 18.40 1.57
C LEU A 82 8.00 17.75 1.15
N ASN A 83 8.09 16.57 0.54
CA ASN A 83 6.94 15.73 0.20
C ASN A 83 7.06 14.39 0.93
N MET A 84 5.98 13.97 1.58
CA MET A 84 5.94 12.71 2.34
C MET A 84 4.52 12.16 2.32
N THR A 85 4.38 10.85 2.28
CA THR A 85 3.10 10.18 2.44
C THR A 85 3.29 8.97 3.35
N VAL A 86 2.49 8.87 4.40
CA VAL A 86 2.52 7.77 5.35
C VAL A 86 1.16 7.06 5.30
N PRO A 87 1.11 5.78 4.91
CA PRO A 87 -0.10 4.98 4.97
C PRO A 87 -0.65 4.80 6.38
N LYS A 88 -1.95 4.50 6.50
CA LYS A 88 -2.55 4.03 7.75
C LYS A 88 -2.03 2.63 8.06
N GLY A 89 -1.86 2.33 9.35
CA GLY A 89 -1.40 1.01 9.80
C GLY A 89 0.09 0.73 9.59
N SER A 90 0.87 1.71 9.12
CA SER A 90 2.32 1.57 8.96
C SER A 90 3.10 2.25 10.09
N ILE A 91 4.25 1.69 10.44
CA ILE A 91 5.27 2.37 11.24
C ILE A 91 6.23 3.09 10.28
N TYR A 92 6.48 4.38 10.52
CA TYR A 92 7.34 5.20 9.66
C TYR A 92 8.47 5.81 10.49
N GLY A 93 9.71 5.47 10.14
CA GLY A 93 10.91 6.00 10.79
C GLY A 93 11.39 7.30 10.13
N LEU A 94 11.61 8.35 10.92
CA LEU A 94 12.20 9.60 10.46
C LEU A 94 13.65 9.71 10.96
N LEU A 95 14.61 9.55 10.06
CA LEU A 95 16.04 9.52 10.36
C LEU A 95 16.75 10.78 9.85
N GLY A 96 17.84 11.16 10.50
CA GLY A 96 18.70 12.28 10.09
C GLY A 96 19.48 12.90 11.25
N ALA A 97 20.48 13.72 10.95
CA ALA A 97 21.30 14.41 11.95
C ALA A 97 20.49 15.33 12.89
N SER A 98 21.08 15.72 14.03
CA SER A 98 20.47 16.78 14.86
C SER A 98 20.31 18.07 14.05
N GLY A 99 19.21 18.79 14.25
CA GLY A 99 18.92 20.03 13.51
C GLY A 99 18.32 19.86 12.11
N CYS A 100 18.26 18.66 11.52
CA CYS A 100 17.72 18.47 10.16
C CYS A 100 16.19 18.65 10.01
N GLY A 101 15.49 19.05 11.09
CA GLY A 101 14.06 19.39 11.02
C GLY A 101 13.08 18.29 11.42
N LYS A 102 13.52 17.16 11.98
CA LYS A 102 12.62 16.05 12.41
C LYS A 102 11.54 16.49 13.38
N THR A 103 11.95 17.08 14.50
CA THR A 103 11.04 17.58 15.54
C THR A 103 10.16 18.71 15.00
N THR A 104 10.68 19.53 14.07
CA THR A 104 9.91 20.56 13.37
C THR A 104 8.80 19.95 12.51
N LEU A 105 9.12 18.92 11.72
CA LEU A 105 8.14 18.21 10.89
C LEU A 105 7.05 17.58 11.76
N LEU A 106 7.43 16.85 12.81
CA LEU A 106 6.49 16.24 13.75
C LEU A 106 5.58 17.29 14.40
N SER A 107 6.15 18.42 14.85
CA SER A 107 5.39 19.53 15.43
C SER A 107 4.37 20.13 14.45
N CYS A 108 4.68 20.16 13.15
CA CYS A 108 3.75 20.62 12.13
C CYS A 108 2.64 19.59 11.86
N ILE A 109 2.99 18.30 11.83
CA ILE A 109 2.03 17.20 11.66
C ILE A 109 0.99 17.20 12.78
N VAL A 110 1.42 17.32 14.05
CA VAL A 110 0.48 17.33 15.19
C VAL A 110 -0.24 18.66 15.38
N GLY A 111 0.01 19.66 14.52
CA GLY A 111 -0.65 20.96 14.58
C GLY A 111 -0.15 21.90 15.68
N ARG A 112 1.00 21.63 16.29
CA ARG A 112 1.66 22.54 17.26
C ARG A 112 2.34 23.72 16.56
N ARG A 113 2.70 23.57 15.28
CA ARG A 113 3.32 24.61 14.46
C ARG A 113 2.67 24.64 13.08
N ARG A 114 2.56 25.84 12.49
CA ARG A 114 2.12 26.02 11.10
C ARG A 114 3.31 26.10 10.16
N LEU A 115 3.17 25.53 8.96
CA LEU A 115 4.11 25.75 7.86
C LEU A 115 4.07 27.20 7.38
N ASN A 116 5.16 27.65 6.74
CA ASN A 116 5.17 28.92 6.03
C ASN A 116 4.47 28.80 4.67
N SER A 117 4.67 27.69 3.96
CA SER A 117 3.94 27.33 2.75
C SER A 117 3.87 25.81 2.57
N GLY A 118 3.02 25.35 1.65
CA GLY A 118 2.71 23.94 1.46
C GLY A 118 1.55 23.46 2.32
N GLU A 119 1.31 22.15 2.31
CA GLU A 119 0.12 21.55 2.89
C GLU A 119 0.41 20.27 3.67
N ILE A 120 -0.31 20.07 4.76
CA ILE A 120 -0.30 18.86 5.57
C ILE A 120 -1.74 18.42 5.79
N TRP A 121 -2.00 17.12 5.63
CA TRP A 121 -3.23 16.45 6.05
C TRP A 121 -2.87 15.29 6.96
N VAL A 122 -3.59 15.18 8.08
CA VAL A 122 -3.46 14.08 9.04
C VAL A 122 -4.84 13.48 9.25
N LEU A 123 -4.98 12.19 8.93
CA LEU A 123 -6.26 11.48 8.97
C LEU A 123 -7.40 12.22 8.22
N GLY A 124 -7.04 12.92 7.13
CA GLY A 124 -7.96 13.72 6.31
C GLY A 124 -8.19 15.17 6.78
N GLY A 125 -7.76 15.53 8.00
CA GLY A 125 -7.88 16.89 8.55
C GLY A 125 -6.63 17.73 8.34
N ARG A 126 -6.79 19.05 8.12
CA ARG A 126 -5.66 20.00 8.09
C ARG A 126 -5.28 20.42 9.51
N PRO A 127 -4.03 20.23 9.97
CA PRO A 127 -3.59 20.73 11.26
C PRO A 127 -3.81 22.25 11.40
N CYS A 128 -4.03 22.72 12.63
CA CYS A 128 -4.26 24.14 12.96
C CYS A 128 -5.51 24.79 12.32
N SER A 129 -6.44 24.00 11.77
CA SER A 129 -7.69 24.49 11.20
C SER A 129 -8.87 24.16 12.13
N ARG A 130 -9.80 25.10 12.31
CA ARG A 130 -10.99 24.86 13.15
C ARG A 130 -11.79 23.66 12.63
N GLY A 131 -12.18 22.76 13.52
CA GLY A 131 -12.97 21.57 13.18
C GLY A 131 -12.22 20.48 12.41
N SER A 132 -10.90 20.58 12.23
CA SER A 132 -10.14 19.56 11.49
C SER A 132 -9.93 18.26 12.24
N GLY A 133 -10.13 18.26 13.56
CA GLY A 133 -9.80 17.14 14.44
C GLY A 133 -8.30 16.92 14.62
N VAL A 134 -7.46 17.93 14.31
CA VAL A 134 -6.00 17.87 14.44
C VAL A 134 -5.44 19.13 15.13
N PRO A 135 -4.87 19.01 16.35
CA PRO A 135 -4.82 17.80 17.17
C PRO A 135 -6.22 17.36 17.63
N GLY A 136 -6.38 16.08 17.95
CA GLY A 136 -7.66 15.49 18.36
C GLY A 136 -7.48 14.10 18.94
N PRO A 137 -8.56 13.43 19.38
CA PRO A 137 -8.49 12.20 20.19
C PRO A 137 -7.83 11.01 19.48
N ARG A 138 -7.63 11.09 18.17
CA ARG A 138 -6.98 10.04 17.35
C ARG A 138 -5.47 10.25 17.19
N ILE A 139 -4.88 11.28 17.81
CA ILE A 139 -3.48 11.66 17.64
C ILE A 139 -2.81 11.71 19.01
N GLY A 140 -1.92 10.75 19.25
CA GLY A 140 -0.97 10.80 20.37
C GLY A 140 0.32 11.51 19.95
N TYR A 141 0.87 12.34 20.84
CA TYR A 141 2.15 13.00 20.65
C TYR A 141 2.99 12.88 21.91
N MET A 142 4.16 12.25 21.81
CA MET A 142 5.13 12.15 22.89
C MET A 142 6.27 13.17 22.61
N PRO A 143 6.39 14.25 23.39
CA PRO A 143 7.50 15.19 23.26
C PRO A 143 8.83 14.56 23.70
N GLN A 144 9.95 15.18 23.32
CA GLN A 144 11.29 14.71 23.68
C GLN A 144 11.56 14.83 25.18
N GLU A 145 11.09 15.91 25.81
CA GLU A 145 11.18 16.11 27.25
C GLU A 145 9.88 15.65 27.91
N ILE A 146 10.01 14.96 29.04
CA ILE A 146 8.88 14.45 29.81
C ILE A 146 8.10 15.65 30.36
N ALA A 147 6.83 15.76 29.97
CA ALA A 147 5.91 16.76 30.49
C ALA A 147 4.95 16.08 31.50
N LEU A 148 5.50 15.66 32.64
CA LEU A 148 4.68 15.23 33.78
C LEU A 148 4.29 16.46 34.59
N TYR A 149 3.04 16.49 35.04
CA TYR A 149 2.64 17.43 36.09
C TYR A 149 3.31 17.00 37.39
N GLY A 150 3.96 17.93 38.09
CA GLY A 150 4.66 17.64 39.35
C GLY A 150 3.76 17.09 40.46
N GLU A 151 2.44 17.17 40.30
CA GLU A 151 1.43 16.57 41.19
C GLU A 151 1.33 15.04 41.08
N PHE A 152 1.96 14.44 40.06
CA PHE A 152 2.00 12.99 39.84
C PHE A 152 3.44 12.43 39.83
N SER A 153 4.37 13.18 40.42
CA SER A 153 5.79 12.80 40.61
C SER A 153 6.05 12.35 42.04
#